data_AF-A0A1H3MNC0-F1
#
_entry.id   AF-A0A1H3MNC0-F1
#
_cell.length_a   1.000
_cell.length_b   1.000
_cell.length_c   1.000
_cell.angle_alpha   90.00
_cell.angle_beta   90.00
_cell.angle_gamma   90.00
#
_symmetry.space_group_name_H-M   'P 1'
#
loop_
_entity.id
_entity.type
_entity.pdbx_description
1 polymer ?
#
loop_
_entity_poly.entity_id
_entity_poly.type
_entity_poly.pdbx_seq_one_letter_code
_entity_poly.pdbx_strand_id
1 'polypeptide(L)'
;MWNGLVDGDPSSQILTAWIAKEELRALLATRRTGGHRHEVSRGLHRFNVWCADSRLPELERLAGTIEAWWPEVLGFLQTGITNAGTESMNRTVKTAARTAYGFRNLDNQRRRVRFARARGHRRATAC
;
A
#
# COMPACT_ATOMS: atom_id res chain seq x y z
N MET A 1 -18.98 -1.81 -20.84
CA MET A 1 -18.48 -1.28 -19.55
C MET A 1 -17.35 -0.27 -19.74
N TRP A 2 -16.43 -0.48 -20.68
CA TRP A 2 -15.34 0.47 -20.98
C TRP A 2 -15.76 1.73 -21.76
N ASN A 3 -16.82 1.64 -22.58
CA ASN A 3 -17.25 2.74 -23.46
C ASN A 3 -17.51 4.05 -22.69
N GLY A 4 -18.25 4.04 -21.58
CA GLY A 4 -18.50 5.28 -20.82
C GLY A 4 -17.26 5.91 -20.18
N LEU A 5 -16.18 5.15 -19.95
CA LEU A 5 -14.90 5.68 -19.46
C LEU A 5 -14.07 6.26 -20.60
N VAL A 6 -14.10 5.61 -21.77
CA VAL A 6 -13.45 6.10 -23.00
C VAL A 6 -14.14 7.36 -23.52
N ASP A 7 -15.47 7.38 -23.50
CA ASP A 7 -16.30 8.52 -23.89
C ASP A 7 -16.13 9.69 -22.92
N GLY A 8 -15.86 9.40 -21.63
CA GLY A 8 -15.65 10.39 -20.57
C GLY A 8 -14.21 10.89 -20.42
N ASP A 9 -13.23 10.26 -21.07
CA ASP A 9 -11.82 10.65 -21.04
C ASP A 9 -11.19 10.54 -22.44
N PRO A 10 -11.34 11.58 -23.28
CA PRO A 10 -10.73 11.64 -24.60
C PRO A 10 -9.20 11.51 -24.59
N SER A 11 -8.56 11.83 -23.46
CA SER A 11 -7.11 11.73 -23.30
C SER A 11 -6.63 10.30 -23.02
N SER A 12 -7.55 9.38 -22.67
CA SER A 12 -7.26 8.00 -22.25
C SER A 12 -6.31 7.86 -21.06
N GLN A 13 -6.01 8.96 -20.35
CA GLN A 13 -5.08 8.96 -19.22
C GLN A 13 -5.61 8.15 -18.05
N ILE A 14 -6.92 8.21 -17.79
CA ILE A 14 -7.56 7.46 -16.69
C ILE A 14 -7.49 5.97 -16.95
N LEU A 15 -7.79 5.54 -18.18
CA LEU A 15 -7.69 4.13 -18.55
C LEU A 15 -6.24 3.65 -18.44
N THR A 16 -5.30 4.45 -18.94
CA THR A 16 -3.86 4.14 -18.91
C THR A 16 -3.34 3.99 -17.49
N ALA A 17 -3.71 4.92 -16.59
CA ALA A 17 -3.37 4.84 -15.17
C ALA A 17 -4.04 3.64 -14.48
N TRP A 18 -5.28 3.33 -14.84
CA TRP A 18 -5.98 2.18 -14.28
C TRP A 18 -5.31 0.86 -14.67
N ILE A 19 -4.85 0.71 -15.92
CA ILE A 19 -4.13 -0.48 -16.38
C ILE A 19 -2.81 -0.62 -15.63
N ALA A 20 -2.03 0.47 -15.51
CA ALA A 20 -0.77 0.45 -14.74
C ALA A 20 -1.00 -0.04 -13.30
N LYS A 21 -2.07 0.43 -12.66
CA LYS A 21 -2.48 0.00 -11.33
C LYS A 21 -2.87 -1.48 -11.28
N GLU A 22 -3.55 -2.01 -12.30
CA GLU A 22 -3.85 -3.46 -12.36
C GLU A 22 -2.61 -4.31 -12.60
N GLU A 23 -1.66 -3.88 -13.43
CA GLU A 23 -0.39 -4.61 -13.60
C GLU A 23 0.40 -4.66 -12.29
N LEU A 24 0.48 -3.54 -11.55
CA LEU A 24 1.08 -3.52 -10.23
C LEU A 24 0.34 -4.43 -9.24
N ARG A 25 -1.00 -4.41 -9.26
CA ARG A 25 -1.82 -5.30 -8.44
C ARG A 25 -1.58 -6.77 -8.78
N ALA A 26 -1.46 -7.12 -10.05
CA ALA A 26 -1.17 -8.47 -10.51
C ALA A 26 0.23 -8.92 -10.07
N LEU A 27 1.23 -8.04 -10.16
CA LEU A 27 2.56 -8.27 -9.61
C LEU A 27 2.49 -8.59 -8.11
N LEU A 28 1.82 -7.77 -7.31
CA LEU A 28 1.68 -7.99 -5.87
C LEU A 28 0.90 -9.27 -5.54
N ALA A 29 -0.05 -9.66 -6.39
CA ALA A 29 -0.84 -10.87 -6.22
C ALA A 29 -0.03 -12.17 -6.42
N THR A 30 1.14 -12.13 -7.07
CA THR A 30 2.05 -13.29 -7.19
C THR A 30 2.48 -13.85 -5.82
N ARG A 31 2.38 -13.04 -4.75
CA ARG A 31 2.52 -13.52 -3.38
C ARG A 31 1.60 -14.71 -3.08
N ARG A 32 0.36 -14.70 -3.57
CA ARG A 32 -0.65 -15.73 -3.27
C ARG A 32 -0.27 -17.09 -3.86
N THR A 33 0.57 -17.10 -4.89
CA THR A 33 1.11 -18.29 -5.54
C THR A 33 2.53 -18.63 -5.07
N GLY A 34 3.05 -17.95 -4.04
CA GLY A 34 4.36 -18.22 -3.45
C GLY A 34 5.48 -17.27 -3.88
N GLY A 35 5.19 -16.27 -4.73
CA GLY A 35 6.15 -15.23 -5.09
C GLY A 35 7.34 -15.76 -5.90
N HIS A 36 7.10 -16.72 -6.79
CA HIS A 36 8.16 -17.34 -7.59
C HIS A 36 8.92 -16.29 -8.44
N ARG A 37 10.26 -16.36 -8.43
CA ARG A 37 11.14 -15.38 -9.08
C ARG A 37 10.75 -15.05 -10.51
N HIS A 38 10.39 -16.07 -11.31
CA HIS A 38 10.02 -15.88 -12.71
C HIS A 38 8.69 -15.13 -12.88
N GLU A 39 7.69 -15.39 -12.04
CA GLU A 39 6.40 -14.69 -12.06
C GLU A 39 6.55 -13.24 -11.65
N VAL A 40 7.32 -13.00 -10.58
CA VAL A 40 7.63 -11.65 -10.07
C VAL A 40 8.39 -10.85 -11.12
N SER A 41 9.44 -11.41 -11.72
CA SER A 41 10.22 -10.73 -12.76
C SER A 41 9.37 -10.41 -13.98
N ARG A 42 8.48 -11.33 -14.39
CA ARG A 42 7.57 -11.12 -15.52
C ARG A 42 6.54 -10.02 -15.22
N GLY A 43 5.97 -10.02 -14.02
CA GLY A 43 5.01 -9.00 -13.58
C GLY A 43 5.65 -7.62 -13.49
N LEU A 44 6.84 -7.52 -12.90
CA LEU A 44 7.59 -6.27 -12.81
C LEU A 44 7.94 -5.72 -14.20
N HIS A 45 8.38 -6.60 -15.11
CA HIS A 45 8.69 -6.19 -16.47
C HIS A 45 7.46 -5.62 -17.19
N ARG A 46 6.30 -6.29 -17.13
CA ARG A 46 5.06 -5.78 -17.74
C ARG A 46 4.65 -4.42 -17.18
N PHE A 47 4.70 -4.27 -15.86
CA PHE A 47 4.39 -3.00 -15.19
C PHE A 47 5.33 -1.88 -15.67
N ASN A 48 6.64 -2.11 -15.67
CA ASN A 48 7.62 -1.10 -16.08
C ASN A 48 7.51 -0.74 -17.56
N VAL A 49 7.29 -1.72 -18.44
CA VAL A 49 7.06 -1.47 -19.88
C VAL A 49 5.81 -0.63 -20.07
N TRP A 50 4.70 -0.97 -19.41
CA TRP A 50 3.47 -0.19 -19.49
C TRP A 50 3.66 1.25 -19.03
N CYS A 51 4.35 1.46 -17.90
CA CYS A 51 4.65 2.81 -17.40
C CYS A 51 5.52 3.60 -18.38
N ALA A 52 6.54 2.98 -18.98
CA ALA A 52 7.40 3.64 -19.98
C ALA A 52 6.64 3.99 -21.26
N ASP A 53 5.79 3.08 -21.75
CA ASP A 53 5.03 3.27 -22.99
C ASP A 53 3.91 4.31 -22.83
N SER A 54 3.40 4.50 -21.60
CA SER A 54 2.31 5.42 -21.31
C SER A 54 2.61 6.89 -21.59
N ARG A 55 3.90 7.29 -21.54
CA ARG A 55 4.37 8.69 -21.61
C ARG A 55 3.66 9.64 -20.62
N LEU A 56 3.14 9.10 -19.51
CA LEU A 56 2.54 9.89 -18.44
C LEU A 56 3.58 10.12 -17.34
N PRO A 57 3.91 11.38 -17.00
CA PRO A 57 4.93 11.67 -15.99
C PRO A 57 4.55 11.14 -14.60
N GLU A 58 3.25 10.98 -14.30
CA GLU A 58 2.76 10.34 -13.09
C GLU A 58 3.11 8.86 -13.02
N LEU A 59 3.05 8.14 -14.15
CA LEU A 59 3.35 6.71 -14.22
C LEU A 59 4.85 6.44 -14.24
N GLU A 60 5.64 7.32 -14.86
CA GLU A 60 7.11 7.29 -14.76
C GLU A 60 7.54 7.51 -13.30
N ARG A 61 6.95 8.49 -12.62
CA ARG A 61 7.20 8.74 -11.19
C ARG A 61 6.79 7.55 -10.31
N LEU A 62 5.67 6.91 -10.63
CA LEU A 62 5.22 5.69 -9.94
C LEU A 62 6.23 4.56 -10.13
N ALA A 63 6.69 4.30 -11.37
CA ALA A 63 7.68 3.28 -11.66
C ALA A 63 8.99 3.53 -10.89
N GLY A 64 9.48 4.77 -10.89
CA GLY A 64 10.66 5.16 -10.10
C GLY A 64 10.45 4.99 -8.59
N THR A 65 9.24 5.21 -8.09
CA THR A 65 8.91 4.93 -6.68
C THR A 65 8.96 3.42 -6.39
N ILE A 66 8.40 2.59 -7.27
CA ILE A 66 8.43 1.13 -7.10
C ILE A 66 9.87 0.60 -7.18
N GLU A 67 10.70 1.16 -8.06
CA GLU A 67 12.12 0.82 -8.16
C GLU A 67 12.88 1.19 -6.88
N ALA A 68 12.69 2.42 -6.37
CA ALA A 68 13.34 2.86 -5.15
C ALA A 68 12.98 2.01 -3.91
N TRP A 69 11.77 1.46 -3.89
CA TRP A 69 11.25 0.59 -2.82
C TRP A 69 11.27 -0.90 -3.19
N TRP A 70 12.00 -1.28 -4.23
CA TRP A 70 12.00 -2.65 -4.72
C TRP A 70 12.45 -3.68 -3.66
N PRO A 71 13.49 -3.42 -2.83
CA PRO A 71 13.88 -4.34 -1.77
C PRO A 71 12.74 -4.70 -0.81
N GLU A 72 11.94 -3.70 -0.41
CA GLU A 72 10.81 -3.87 0.50
C GLU A 72 9.64 -4.59 -0.18
N VAL A 73 9.34 -4.24 -1.44
CA VAL A 73 8.30 -4.92 -2.23
C VAL A 73 8.66 -6.39 -2.42
N LEU A 74 9.91 -6.69 -2.79
CA LEU A 74 10.41 -8.06 -2.90
C LEU A 74 10.37 -8.79 -1.56
N GLY A 75 10.75 -8.12 -0.47
CA GLY A 75 10.63 -8.63 0.88
C GLY A 75 9.19 -9.01 1.24
N PHE A 76 8.20 -8.19 0.88
CA PHE A 76 6.79 -8.52 1.03
C PHE A 76 6.40 -9.74 0.18
N LEU A 77 6.81 -9.81 -1.08
CA LEU A 77 6.50 -10.94 -1.97
C LEU A 77 7.07 -12.26 -1.42
N GLN A 78 8.26 -12.23 -0.84
CA GLN A 78 8.95 -13.41 -0.29
C GLN A 78 8.45 -13.80 1.11
N THR A 79 8.19 -12.84 2.00
CA THR A 79 7.86 -13.11 3.41
C THR A 79 6.38 -12.97 3.75
N GLY A 80 5.66 -12.09 3.05
CA GLY A 80 4.26 -11.73 3.30
C GLY A 80 4.10 -10.79 4.49
N ILE A 81 5.21 -10.33 5.06
CA ILE A 81 5.20 -9.37 6.15
C ILE A 81 4.75 -8.03 5.57
N THR A 82 3.73 -7.45 6.20
CA THR A 82 3.16 -6.16 5.80
C THR A 82 3.30 -5.15 6.94
N ASN A 83 3.27 -3.86 6.60
CA ASN A 83 3.25 -2.78 7.58
C ASN A 83 1.89 -2.66 8.33
N ALA A 84 0.93 -3.55 8.07
CA ALA A 84 -0.42 -3.49 8.63
C ALA A 84 -0.44 -3.45 10.17
N GLY A 85 0.50 -4.17 10.82
CA GLY A 85 0.66 -4.13 12.27
C GLY A 85 1.03 -2.73 12.78
N THR A 86 2.04 -2.11 12.17
CA THR A 86 2.48 -0.74 12.50
C THR A 86 1.39 0.28 12.20
N GLU A 87 0.67 0.14 11.08
CA GLU A 87 -0.43 1.04 10.73
C GLU A 87 -1.60 0.95 11.70
N SER A 88 -1.97 -0.25 12.12
CA SER A 88 -2.98 -0.47 13.16
C SER A 88 -2.58 0.21 14.48
N MET A 89 -1.31 0.10 14.85
CA MET A 89 -0.76 0.80 16.01
C MET A 89 -0.82 2.32 15.84
N ASN A 90 -0.37 2.84 14.71
CA ASN A 90 -0.39 4.27 14.39
C ASN A 90 -1.81 4.83 14.41
N ARG A 91 -2.79 4.08 13.88
CA ARG A 91 -4.21 4.45 13.94
C ARG A 91 -4.69 4.56 15.39
N THR A 92 -4.35 3.59 16.24
CA THR A 92 -4.69 3.61 17.67
C THR A 92 -4.11 4.85 18.36
N VAL A 93 -2.84 5.16 18.11
CA VAL A 93 -2.15 6.35 18.66
C VAL A 93 -2.83 7.64 18.20
N LYS A 94 -3.10 7.77 16.90
CA LYS A 94 -3.77 8.94 16.31
C LYS A 94 -5.19 9.12 16.89
N THR A 95 -5.94 8.03 17.09
CA THR A 95 -7.25 8.08 17.74
C THR A 95 -7.15 8.57 19.18
N ALA A 96 -6.20 8.07 19.97
CA ALA A 96 -6.00 8.53 21.34
C ALA A 96 -5.66 10.03 21.41
N ALA A 97 -4.83 10.52 20.48
CA ALA A 97 -4.52 11.95 20.37
C ALA A 97 -5.74 12.79 19.97
N ARG A 98 -6.56 12.30 19.03
CA ARG A 98 -7.78 12.98 18.59
C ARG A 98 -8.81 13.08 19.72
N THR A 99 -9.05 12.00 20.46
CA THR A 99 -9.97 12.00 21.61
C THR A 99 -9.51 12.94 22.73
N ALA A 100 -8.20 13.14 22.87
CA ALA A 100 -7.63 14.04 23.88
C ALA A 100 -7.55 15.51 23.43
N TYR A 101 -7.92 15.83 22.18
CA TYR A 101 -7.69 17.15 21.56
C TYR A 101 -6.22 17.60 21.62
N GLY A 102 -5.31 16.64 21.44
CA GLY A 102 -3.87 16.85 21.58
C GLY A 102 -3.36 16.70 23.01
N PHE A 103 -2.08 16.33 23.15
CA PHE A 103 -1.44 16.21 24.46
C PHE A 103 -0.44 17.34 24.65
N ARG A 104 -0.54 18.05 25.77
CA ARG A 104 0.46 19.05 26.19
C ARG A 104 1.67 18.43 26.88
N ASN A 105 1.53 17.19 27.38
CA ASN A 105 2.55 16.48 28.14
C ASN A 105 2.80 15.08 27.52
N LEU A 106 4.06 14.79 27.22
CA LEU A 106 4.51 13.55 26.56
C LEU A 106 4.28 12.30 27.42
N ASP A 107 4.43 12.39 28.74
CA ASP A 107 4.19 11.26 29.64
C ASP A 107 2.71 10.87 29.67
N ASN A 108 1.82 11.87 29.63
CA ASN A 108 0.38 11.62 29.54
C ASN A 108 0.01 10.97 28.19
N GLN A 109 0.63 11.42 27.09
CA GLN A 109 0.48 10.76 25.79
C GLN A 109 0.93 9.30 25.86
N ARG A 110 2.15 9.03 26.38
CA ARG A 110 2.71 7.67 26.51
C ARG A 110 1.84 6.76 27.37
N ARG A 111 1.31 7.26 28.49
CA ARG A 111 0.38 6.52 29.36
C ARG A 111 -0.91 6.18 28.61
N ARG A 112 -1.50 7.13 27.90
CA ARG A 112 -2.77 6.93 27.18
C ARG A 112 -2.62 5.95 26.01
N VAL A 113 -1.53 6.04 25.25
CA VAL A 113 -1.20 5.11 24.17
C VAL A 113 -1.01 3.68 24.70
N ARG A 114 -0.22 3.51 25.77
CA ARG A 114 -0.03 2.19 26.42
C ARG A 114 -1.35 1.59 26.87
N PHE A 115 -2.21 2.40 27.49
CA PHE A 115 -3.52 1.95 27.94
C PHE A 115 -4.45 1.54 26.78
N ALA A 116 -4.50 2.33 25.70
CA ALA A 116 -5.29 2.02 24.52
C ALA A 116 -4.84 0.70 23.88
N ARG A 117 -3.52 0.47 23.79
CA ARG A 117 -2.94 -0.78 23.28
C ARG A 117 -3.30 -1.98 24.16
N ALA A 118 -3.20 -1.85 25.49
CA ALA A 118 -3.54 -2.92 26.43
C ALA A 118 -5.03 -3.29 26.38
N ARG A 119 -5.94 -2.32 26.19
CA ARG A 119 -7.39 -2.61 26.03
C ARG A 119 -7.71 -3.35 24.74
N GLY A 120 -7.02 -3.03 23.63
CA GLY A 120 -7.18 -3.74 22.36
C GLY A 120 -6.78 -5.21 22.45
N HIS A 121 -5.66 -5.51 23.14
CA HIS A 121 -5.21 -6.88 23.34
C HIS A 121 -6.18 -7.71 24.18
N ARG A 122 -6.68 -7.17 25.30
CA ARG A 122 -7.61 -7.88 26.19
C ARG A 122 -8.96 -8.22 25.54
N ARG A 123 -9.40 -7.43 24.55
CA ARG A 123 -10.62 -7.74 23.78
C ARG A 123 -10.41 -8.87 22.78
N ALA A 124 -9.20 -9.05 22.26
CA ALA A 124 -8.88 -10.10 21.29
C ALA A 124 -8.70 -11.47 21.94
N THR A 125 -8.27 -11.54 23.21
CA THR A 125 -8.08 -12.80 23.97
C THR A 125 -9.33 -13.27 24.73
N ALA A 126 -10.44 -12.54 24.67
CA ALA A 126 -11.68 -12.87 25.39
C ALA A 126 -12.77 -13.48 24.48
N CYS A 127 -12.40 -13.95 23.28
CA CYS A 127 -13.26 -14.69 22.35
C CYS A 127 -12.73 -16.10 22.13
#